data_AF-A0A068YTY8-F1
#
_entry.id   AF-A0A068YTY8-F1
#
_cell.length_a   1.000
_cell.length_b   1.000
_cell.length_c   1.000
_cell.angle_alpha   90.00
_cell.angle_beta   90.00
_cell.angle_gamma   90.00
#
_symmetry.space_group_name_H-M   'P 1'
#
loop_
_entity.id
_entity.type
_entity.pdbx_description
1 polymer ?
#
loop_
_entity_poly.entity_id
_entity_poly.type
_entity_poly.pdbx_seq_one_letter_code
_entity_poly.pdbx_strand_id
1 'polypeptide(L)' 'MIAPQASAQFVAAMEKVLDIYSRPYDPKNPVVCMDETPRQLIRETREPIAAAPGRPERHDCVFR' A
#
# COMPACT_ATOMS: atom_id res chain seq x y z
N MET A 1 15.90 15.60 2.96
CA MET A 1 15.56 16.35 1.74
C MET A 1 15.22 17.77 2.17
N ILE A 2 16.11 18.72 1.91
CA ILE A 2 15.93 20.14 2.28
C ILE A 2 15.07 20.76 1.18
N ALA A 3 14.00 21.48 1.56
CA ALA A 3 13.11 22.12 0.60
C ALA A 3 13.91 23.06 -0.32
N PRO A 4 13.74 22.99 -1.66
CA PRO A 4 14.41 23.90 -2.55
C PRO A 4 13.85 25.31 -2.29
N GLN A 5 14.70 26.20 -1.78
CA GLN A 5 14.60 27.67 -1.81
C GLN A 5 13.16 28.18 -2.04
N ALA A 6 12.35 28.34 -0.97
CA ALA A 6 11.00 28.95 -0.96
C ALA A 6 10.28 29.02 -2.33
N SER A 7 10.10 27.88 -3.00
CA SER A 7 9.52 27.84 -4.34
C SER A 7 8.00 27.77 -4.24
N ALA A 8 7.31 28.82 -4.70
CA ALA A 8 5.85 28.85 -4.73
C ALA A 8 5.26 27.69 -5.56
N GLN A 9 5.96 27.25 -6.62
CA GLN A 9 5.56 26.10 -7.41
C GLN A 9 5.64 24.80 -6.61
N PHE A 10 6.66 24.63 -5.77
CA PHE A 10 6.78 23.46 -4.90
C PHE A 10 5.66 23.44 -3.85
N VAL A 11 5.38 24.59 -3.22
CA VAL A 11 4.27 24.72 -2.26
C VAL A 11 2.94 24.35 -2.92
N ALA A 12 2.63 24.94 -4.08
CA ALA A 12 1.40 24.64 -4.82
C ALA A 12 1.28 23.16 -5.23
N ALA A 13 2.40 22.48 -5.51
CA ALA A 13 2.41 21.05 -5.79
C ALA A 13 2.17 20.22 -4.53
N MET A 14 2.76 20.59 -3.39
CA MET A 14 2.57 19.90 -2.12
C MET A 14 1.14 20.06 -1.57
N GLU A 15 0.51 21.22 -1.73
CA GLU A 15 -0.90 21.41 -1.37
C GLU A 15 -1.80 20.40 -2.10
N LYS A 16 -1.56 20.15 -3.39
CA LYS A 16 -2.31 19.13 -4.15
C LYS A 16 -2.11 17.71 -3.62
N VAL A 17 -0.94 17.41 -3.05
CA VAL A 17 -0.67 16.11 -2.42
C VAL A 17 -1.42 16.01 -1.09
N LEU A 18 -1.40 17.07 -0.28
CA LEU A 18 -2.13 17.12 0.99
C LEU A 18 -3.65 17.02 0.79
N ASP A 19 -4.17 17.63 -0.29
CA ASP A 19 -5.57 17.50 -0.72
C ASP A 19 -5.98 16.07 -1.07
N ILE A 20 -5.04 15.14 -1.30
CA ILE A 20 -5.36 13.72 -1.47
C ILE A 20 -5.54 13.06 -0.12
N TYR A 21 -4.67 13.38 0.84
CA TYR A 21 -4.72 12.82 2.20
C TYR A 21 -5.94 13.30 3.00
N SER A 22 -6.51 14.47 2.67
CA SER A 22 -7.71 15.01 3.33
C SER A 22 -9.04 14.44 2.80
N ARG A 23 -9.02 13.64 1.72
CA ARG A 23 -10.25 13.14 1.10
C ARG A 23 -10.95 12.11 1.98
N PRO A 24 -12.29 12.04 1.94
CA PRO A 24 -13.01 10.93 2.52
C PRO A 24 -12.65 9.63 1.80
N TYR A 25 -12.76 8.51 2.51
CA TYR A 25 -12.50 7.19 1.95
C TYR A 25 -13.43 6.91 0.74
N ASP A 26 -12.85 6.48 -0.37
CA ASP A 26 -13.54 6.06 -1.58
C ASP A 26 -13.27 4.57 -1.85
N PRO A 27 -14.29 3.69 -1.87
CA PRO A 27 -14.13 2.28 -2.20
C PRO A 27 -13.52 2.01 -3.58
N LYS A 28 -13.64 2.93 -4.54
CA LYS A 28 -12.98 2.81 -5.86
C LYS A 28 -11.48 3.13 -5.80
N ASN A 29 -11.03 3.82 -4.75
CA ASN A 29 -9.65 4.23 -4.50
C ASN A 29 -9.23 3.85 -3.07
N PRO A 30 -9.08 2.55 -2.76
CA PRO A 30 -8.80 2.10 -1.40
C PRO A 30 -7.40 2.54 -0.96
N VAL A 31 -7.29 2.96 0.31
CA VAL A 31 -6.00 3.19 0.96
C VAL A 31 -5.37 1.84 1.28
N VAL A 32 -4.25 1.53 0.64
CA VAL A 32 -3.50 0.30 0.90
C VAL A 32 -2.52 0.56 2.03
N CYS A 33 -2.78 -0.01 3.20
CA CYS A 33 -1.77 -0.09 4.26
C CYS A 33 -0.72 -1.13 3.85
N MET A 34 0.44 -0.65 3.41
CA MET A 34 1.60 -1.52 3.23
C MET A 34 2.18 -1.81 4.63
N ASP A 35 2.31 -3.09 4.99
CA ASP A 35 3.18 -3.46 6.10
C ASP A 35 4.63 -3.24 5.63
N GLU A 36 5.17 -2.07 5.96
CA GLU A 36 6.51 -1.63 5.55
C GLU A 36 7.64 -2.45 6.17
N THR A 37 7.33 -3.43 7.02
CA THR A 37 8.36 -4.32 7.55
C THR A 37 8.98 -5.10 6.37
N PRO A 38 10.28 -4.93 6.06
CA PRO A 38 10.92 -5.60 4.93
C PRO A 38 11.15 -7.07 5.28
N ARG A 39 10.07 -7.85 5.33
CA ARG A 39 10.13 -9.28 5.55
C ARG A 39 10.05 -9.97 4.21
N GLN A 40 11.20 -10.40 3.72
CA GLN A 40 11.27 -11.24 2.54
C GLN A 40 10.64 -12.60 2.84
N LEU A 41 9.76 -13.07 1.96
CA LEU A 41 9.31 -14.46 1.99
C LEU A 41 10.47 -15.36 1.55
N ILE A 42 11.20 -15.94 2.51
CA ILE A 42 12.35 -16.81 2.23
C ILE A 42 11.89 -18.20 1.76
N ARG A 43 10.76 -18.70 2.28
CA ARG A 43 10.12 -19.93 1.79
C ARG A 43 8.63 -19.97 2.11
N GLU A 44 7.87 -20.73 1.32
CA GLU A 44 6.51 -21.10 1.68
C GLU A 44 6.53 -22.09 2.87
N THR A 45 5.88 -21.72 3.97
CA THR A 45 5.81 -22.55 5.19
C THR A 45 4.42 -23.09 5.48
N ARG A 46 3.38 -22.55 4.83
CA ARG A 46 1.98 -23.00 4.96
C ARG A 46 1.54 -23.70 3.68
N GLU A 47 0.72 -24.73 3.84
CA GLU A 47 0.07 -25.40 2.71
C GLU A 47 -0.96 -24.45 2.05
N PRO A 48 -1.00 -24.39 0.70
CA PRO A 48 -2.01 -23.62 -0.01
C PRO A 48 -3.42 -24.06 0.36
N ILE A 49 -4.33 -23.09 0.47
CA ILE A 49 -5.74 -23.38 0.66
C ILE A 49 -6.31 -23.78 -0.70
N ALA A 50 -6.71 -25.05 -0.81
CA ALA A 50 -7.26 -25.62 -2.04
C ALA A 50 -8.47 -24.82 -2.56
N ALA A 51 -8.59 -24.77 -3.88
CA ALA A 51 -9.72 -24.13 -4.54
C ALA A 51 -11.05 -24.81 -4.18
N ALA A 52 -12.10 -24.01 -4.11
CA ALA A 52 -13.48 -24.46 -3.99
C ALA A 52 -14.35 -23.73 -5.03
N PRO A 53 -15.56 -24.20 -5.37
CA PRO A 53 -16.43 -23.48 -6.29
C PRO A 53 -16.64 -22.02 -5.86
N GLY A 54 -16.26 -21.07 -6.72
CA GLY A 54 -16.31 -19.62 -6.43
C GLY A 54 -15.18 -19.08 -5.54
N ARG A 55 -14.20 -19.92 -5.17
CA ARG A 55 -13.01 -19.52 -4.39
C ARG A 55 -11.76 -20.05 -5.09
N PRO A 56 -10.98 -19.20 -5.77
CA PRO A 56 -9.69 -19.63 -6.32
C PRO A 56 -8.76 -20.09 -5.20
N GLU A 57 -7.75 -20.88 -5.56
CA GLU A 57 -6.67 -21.28 -4.66
C GLU A 57 -6.02 -20.06 -4.00
N ARG A 58 -5.72 -20.15 -2.70
CA ARG A 58 -5.15 -19.04 -1.93
C ARG A 58 -3.84 -19.46 -1.29
N HIS A 59 -2.81 -18.67 -1.54
CA HIS A 59 -1.52 -18.75 -0.85
C HIS A 59 -1.49 -17.70 0.25
N ASP A 60 -1.18 -18.11 1.48
CA ASP A 60 -1.03 -17.21 2.62
C ASP A 60 0.45 -17.03 2.94
N CYS A 61 0.94 -15.79 2.89
CA CYS A 61 2.35 -15.47 3.09
C CYS A 61 2.64 -15.32 4.59
N VAL A 62 3.49 -16.20 5.13
CA VAL A 62 3.98 -16.07 6.50
C VAL A 62 5.38 -15.50 6.50
N PHE A 63 5.53 -14.36 7.15
CA PHE A 63 6.81 -13.70 7.34
C PHE A 63 7.46 -14.16 8.66
N ARG A 64 8.50 -14.99 8.60
CA ARG A 64 9.31 -15.37 9.77
C ARG A 64 10.54 -14.48 9.91
#